data_AF-A0A1H5NP80-F1
#
_entry.id   AF-A0A1H5NP80-F1
#
_cell.length_a   1.000
_cell.length_b   1.000
_cell.length_c   1.000
_cell.angle_alpha   90.00
_cell.angle_beta   90.00
_cell.angle_gamma   90.00
#
_symmetry.space_group_name_H-M   'P 1'
#
loop_
_entity.id
_entity.type
_entity.pdbx_description
1 polymer ?
#
loop_
_entity_poly.entity_id
_entity_poly.type
_entity_poly.pdbx_seq_one_letter_code
_entity_poly.pdbx_strand_id
1 'polypeptide(L)'
;MTDPDVDIAVWRERIAALESDAVTAAVIVQCDLAWLRPGLLGIRNEIDQAVMKAQLRRGGSLTVDRVVLHSLPVESAAAVRAFEEWQLRMSAAALLLCADGRPAPRTHRLILGGDQSSAPIPDMVEVLDNGDWTDHQRAGLALDIIHTVGATTPLTGYDMDLDGPFGDADPSVYM
;
A
#
# COMPACT_ATOMS: atom_id res chain seq x y z
N MET A 1 3.78 23.22 13.44
CA MET A 1 2.85 22.20 12.90
C MET A 1 3.39 20.89 13.41
N THR A 2 2.76 20.30 14.42
CA THR A 2 3.18 19.00 14.97
C THR A 2 2.95 17.96 13.90
N ASP A 3 4.02 17.30 13.47
CA ASP A 3 3.93 16.15 12.58
C ASP A 3 2.93 15.15 13.19
N PRO A 4 1.97 14.63 12.41
CA PRO A 4 1.10 13.56 12.90
C PRO A 4 1.99 12.35 13.22
N ASP A 5 2.13 12.04 14.51
CA ASP A 5 2.79 10.82 14.95
C ASP A 5 1.87 9.65 14.60
N VAL A 6 2.38 8.74 13.77
CA VAL A 6 1.73 7.47 13.46
C VAL A 6 1.58 6.68 14.77
N ASP A 7 0.35 6.44 15.21
CA ASP A 7 0.07 5.65 16.41
C ASP A 7 0.35 4.16 16.13
N ILE A 8 1.60 3.74 16.40
CA ILE A 8 2.07 2.38 16.14
C ILE A 8 1.24 1.33 16.89
N ALA A 9 0.72 1.64 18.09
CA ALA A 9 -0.05 0.68 18.88
C ALA A 9 -1.39 0.38 18.20
N VAL A 10 -2.10 1.43 17.77
CA VAL A 10 -3.35 1.29 17.01
C VAL A 10 -3.11 0.55 15.70
N TRP A 11 -2.05 0.88 14.98
CA TRP A 11 -1.70 0.19 13.72
C TRP A 11 -1.45 -1.31 13.92
N ARG A 12 -0.71 -1.70 14.97
CA ARG A 12 -0.46 -3.10 15.29
C ARG A 12 -1.74 -3.84 15.66
N GLU A 13 -2.60 -3.23 16.48
CA GLU A 13 -3.89 -3.82 16.86
C GLU A 13 -4.76 -4.08 15.61
N ARG A 14 -4.90 -3.08 14.73
CA ARG A 14 -5.72 -3.19 13.53
C ARG A 14 -5.18 -4.22 12.54
N ILE A 15 -3.88 -4.28 12.34
CA ILE A 15 -3.26 -5.25 11.44
C ILE A 15 -3.32 -6.67 12.00
N ALA A 16 -3.26 -6.84 13.33
CA ALA A 16 -3.44 -8.15 13.96
C ALA A 16 -4.83 -8.75 13.69
N ALA A 17 -5.86 -7.92 13.42
CA ALA A 17 -7.18 -8.41 13.03
C ALA A 17 -7.16 -9.26 11.74
N LEU A 18 -6.17 -9.08 10.86
CA LEU A 18 -5.99 -9.92 9.66
C LEU A 18 -5.70 -11.39 9.98
N GLU A 19 -5.36 -11.73 11.23
CA GLU A 19 -5.21 -13.12 11.67
C GLU A 19 -6.55 -13.84 11.84
N SER A 20 -7.66 -13.11 12.05
CA SER A 20 -9.00 -13.67 12.15
C SER A 20 -9.54 -14.12 10.79
N ASP A 21 -10.04 -15.35 10.70
CA ASP A 21 -10.68 -15.87 9.48
C ASP A 21 -12.07 -15.25 9.21
N ALA A 22 -12.64 -14.52 10.18
CA ALA A 22 -13.90 -13.79 10.02
C ALA A 22 -13.74 -12.48 9.21
N VAL A 23 -12.50 -11.99 9.08
CA VAL A 23 -12.19 -10.83 8.24
C VAL A 23 -12.19 -11.24 6.77
N THR A 24 -13.02 -10.61 5.96
CA THR A 24 -13.15 -10.94 4.51
C THR A 24 -12.58 -9.85 3.61
N ALA A 25 -12.47 -8.62 4.11
CA ALA A 25 -11.82 -7.53 3.40
C ALA A 25 -11.03 -6.62 4.35
N ALA A 26 -10.03 -5.94 3.82
CA ALA A 26 -9.27 -4.90 4.52
C ALA A 26 -8.90 -3.76 3.59
N VAL A 27 -8.95 -2.53 4.10
CA VAL A 27 -8.47 -1.34 3.42
C VAL A 27 -7.40 -0.67 4.28
N ILE A 28 -6.23 -0.48 3.69
CA ILE A 28 -5.05 0.10 4.36
C ILE A 28 -4.67 1.37 3.62
N VAL A 29 -4.53 2.50 4.32
CA VAL A 29 -4.11 3.78 3.74
C VAL A 29 -2.83 4.25 4.43
N GLN A 30 -1.77 4.41 3.66
CA GLN A 30 -0.46 4.88 4.13
C GLN A 30 0.08 5.94 3.17
N CYS A 31 -0.54 7.11 3.21
CA CYS A 31 -0.25 8.24 2.33
C CYS A 31 0.49 9.39 3.02
N ASP A 32 0.63 9.38 4.35
CA ASP A 32 1.42 10.39 5.05
C ASP A 32 2.93 10.21 4.79
N LEU A 33 3.67 11.31 4.64
CA LEU A 33 5.11 11.30 4.42
C LEU A 33 5.89 10.80 5.64
N ALA A 34 5.30 10.84 6.83
CA ALA A 34 5.87 10.28 8.05
C ALA A 34 6.28 8.81 7.87
N TRP A 35 5.56 8.03 7.05
CA TRP A 35 5.90 6.62 6.75
C TRP A 35 7.28 6.41 6.15
N LEU A 36 7.87 7.44 5.54
CA LEU A 36 9.19 7.37 4.92
C LEU A 36 10.33 7.57 5.95
N ARG A 37 10.00 7.96 7.18
CA ARG A 37 11.01 8.12 8.23
C ARG A 37 11.69 6.78 8.54
N PRO A 38 13.03 6.75 8.70
CA PRO A 38 13.75 5.52 9.02
C PRO A 38 13.21 4.78 10.26
N GLY A 39 12.74 5.52 11.27
CA GLY A 39 12.16 4.95 12.49
C GLY A 39 10.89 4.12 12.28
N LEU A 40 10.17 4.30 11.15
CA LEU A 40 8.97 3.55 10.83
C LEU A 40 9.22 2.36 9.88
N LEU A 41 10.47 2.08 9.50
CA LEU A 41 10.82 0.92 8.67
C LEU A 41 10.35 -0.41 9.30
N GLY A 42 10.50 -0.55 10.62
CA GLY A 42 10.08 -1.76 11.34
C GLY A 42 8.58 -2.04 11.17
N ILE A 43 7.73 -1.05 11.46
CA ILE A 43 6.28 -1.20 11.34
C ILE A 43 5.83 -1.34 9.88
N ARG A 44 6.48 -0.69 8.90
CA ARG A 44 6.21 -0.94 7.47
C ARG A 44 6.41 -2.40 7.11
N ASN A 45 7.54 -2.99 7.53
CA ASN A 45 7.82 -4.40 7.29
C ASN A 45 6.82 -5.32 8.02
N GLU A 46 6.42 -4.99 9.26
CA GLU A 46 5.40 -5.75 10.00
C GLU A 46 4.05 -5.76 9.26
N ILE A 47 3.62 -4.61 8.73
CA ILE A 47 2.39 -4.48 7.92
C ILE A 47 2.49 -5.33 6.66
N ASP A 48 3.59 -5.18 5.90
CA ASP A 48 3.81 -5.94 4.66
C ASP A 48 3.77 -7.45 4.91
N GLN A 49 4.41 -7.92 5.99
CA GLN A 49 4.41 -9.32 6.38
C GLN A 49 3.01 -9.81 6.78
N ALA A 50 2.27 -9.04 7.58
CA ALA A 50 0.93 -9.41 8.01
C ALA A 50 -0.05 -9.51 6.83
N VAL A 51 -0.02 -8.53 5.92
CA VAL A 51 -0.83 -8.53 4.70
C VAL A 51 -0.50 -9.76 3.84
N MET A 52 0.78 -9.99 3.56
CA MET A 52 1.20 -11.12 2.72
C MET A 52 0.88 -12.46 3.37
N LYS A 53 1.13 -12.63 4.68
CA LYS A 53 0.78 -13.85 5.43
C LYS A 53 -0.72 -14.13 5.36
N ALA A 54 -1.54 -13.10 5.57
CA ALA A 54 -2.99 -13.22 5.50
C ALA A 54 -3.49 -13.58 4.10
N GLN A 55 -2.93 -12.95 3.06
CA GLN A 55 -3.26 -13.21 1.66
C GLN A 55 -2.85 -14.63 1.23
N LEU A 56 -1.64 -15.08 1.59
CA LEU A 56 -1.15 -16.41 1.26
C LEU A 56 -1.96 -17.53 1.94
N ARG A 57 -2.40 -17.29 3.18
CA ARG A 57 -3.22 -18.25 3.92
C ARG A 57 -4.63 -18.37 3.36
N ARG A 58 -5.25 -17.25 2.99
CA ARG A 58 -6.69 -17.18 2.69
C ARG A 58 -7.02 -17.07 1.20
N GLY A 59 -6.05 -16.69 0.37
CA GLY A 59 -6.22 -16.54 -1.07
C GLY A 59 -7.44 -15.67 -1.42
N GLY A 60 -8.30 -16.16 -2.29
CA GLY A 60 -9.46 -15.42 -2.80
C GLY A 60 -10.59 -15.17 -1.79
N SER A 61 -10.50 -15.72 -0.57
CA SER A 61 -11.46 -15.43 0.50
C SER A 61 -11.16 -14.12 1.25
N LEU A 62 -9.99 -13.51 1.00
CA LEU A 62 -9.60 -12.21 1.53
C LEU A 62 -9.31 -11.24 0.39
N THR A 63 -9.93 -10.07 0.45
CA THR A 63 -9.54 -8.92 -0.38
C THR A 63 -8.78 -7.91 0.46
N VAL A 64 -7.58 -7.51 0.03
CA VAL A 64 -6.83 -6.42 0.66
C VAL A 64 -6.59 -5.34 -0.37
N ASP A 65 -7.12 -4.15 -0.12
CA ASP A 65 -6.83 -2.94 -0.88
C ASP A 65 -5.92 -2.03 -0.06
N ARG A 66 -4.78 -1.67 -0.62
CA ARG A 66 -3.81 -0.76 0.01
C ARG A 66 -3.70 0.50 -0.83
N VAL A 67 -3.77 1.66 -0.20
CA VAL A 67 -3.60 2.97 -0.83
C VAL A 67 -2.30 3.58 -0.33
N VAL A 68 -1.43 3.97 -1.27
CA VAL A 68 -0.16 4.67 -1.01
C VAL A 68 -0.05 5.84 -1.98
N LEU A 69 0.85 6.80 -1.73
CA LEU A 69 1.08 7.88 -2.68
C LEU A 69 1.65 7.36 -4.00
N HIS A 70 1.20 7.95 -5.12
CA HIS A 70 1.76 7.70 -6.45
C HIS A 70 3.15 8.30 -6.62
N SER A 71 3.32 9.53 -6.14
CA SER A 71 4.57 10.28 -6.20
C SER A 71 4.77 11.07 -4.91
N LEU A 72 6.03 11.46 -4.64
CA LEU A 72 6.35 12.33 -3.52
C LEU A 72 6.20 13.80 -3.94
N PRO A 73 5.40 14.61 -3.20
CA PRO A 73 5.45 16.05 -3.35
C PRO A 73 6.78 16.57 -2.82
N VAL A 74 7.72 16.95 -3.71
CA VAL A 74 9.06 17.54 -3.46
C VAL A 74 9.65 17.25 -2.06
N GLU A 75 10.48 16.22 -1.99
CA GLU A 75 11.05 15.73 -0.74
C GLU A 75 12.58 15.54 -0.79
N SER A 76 13.20 15.29 0.37
CA SER A 76 14.63 15.00 0.45
C SER A 76 15.03 13.73 -0.33
N ALA A 77 16.28 13.66 -0.82
CA ALA A 77 16.79 12.48 -1.51
C ALA A 77 16.72 11.18 -0.68
N ALA A 78 16.72 11.28 0.66
CA ALA A 78 16.55 10.13 1.53
C ALA A 78 15.10 9.62 1.53
N ALA A 79 14.12 10.52 1.55
CA ALA A 79 12.70 10.17 1.45
C ALA A 79 12.35 9.59 0.08
N VAL A 80 12.93 10.14 -1.00
CA VAL A 80 12.81 9.58 -2.37
C VAL A 80 13.25 8.12 -2.42
N ARG A 81 14.46 7.81 -1.93
CA ARG A 81 14.93 6.42 -1.88
C ARG A 81 14.04 5.50 -1.04
N ALA A 82 13.62 5.97 0.14
CA ALA A 82 12.77 5.18 1.03
C ALA A 82 11.38 4.90 0.45
N PHE A 83 10.90 5.76 -0.44
CA PHE A 83 9.65 5.62 -1.16
C PHE A 83 9.78 4.65 -2.34
N GLU A 84 10.79 4.83 -3.19
CA GLU A 84 11.09 3.94 -4.31
C GLU A 84 11.33 2.50 -3.84
N GLU A 85 12.16 2.33 -2.80
CA GLU A 85 12.43 1.03 -2.19
C GLU A 85 11.15 0.37 -1.66
N TRP A 86 10.26 1.13 -1.04
CA TRP A 86 9.02 0.59 -0.50
C TRP A 86 8.06 0.15 -1.59
N GLN A 87 7.88 0.96 -2.64
CA GLN A 87 7.07 0.56 -3.80
C GLN A 87 7.64 -0.69 -4.47
N LEU A 88 8.95 -0.75 -4.70
CA LEU A 88 9.61 -1.91 -5.28
C LEU A 88 9.36 -3.18 -4.44
N ARG A 89 9.51 -3.09 -3.11
CA ARG A 89 9.27 -4.24 -2.20
C ARG A 89 7.83 -4.73 -2.25
N MET A 90 6.84 -3.82 -2.28
CA MET A 90 5.43 -4.21 -2.39
C MET A 90 5.15 -4.93 -3.71
N SER A 91 5.65 -4.40 -4.83
CA SER A 91 5.52 -5.05 -6.15
C SER A 91 6.22 -6.41 -6.18
N ALA A 92 7.44 -6.50 -5.64
CA ALA A 92 8.21 -7.74 -5.61
C ALA A 92 7.52 -8.81 -4.77
N ALA A 93 7.02 -8.46 -3.60
CA ALA A 93 6.31 -9.38 -2.72
C ALA A 93 5.04 -9.92 -3.38
N ALA A 94 4.24 -9.05 -4.01
CA ALA A 94 3.06 -9.47 -4.75
C ALA A 94 3.42 -10.41 -5.92
N LEU A 95 4.43 -10.05 -6.73
CA LEU A 95 4.85 -10.84 -7.89
C LEU A 95 5.40 -12.21 -7.50
N LEU A 96 6.31 -12.27 -6.52
CA LEU A 96 7.03 -13.49 -6.16
C LEU A 96 6.18 -14.45 -5.33
N LEU A 97 5.31 -13.94 -4.46
CA LEU A 97 4.57 -14.78 -3.51
C LEU A 97 3.15 -15.12 -4.00
N CYS A 98 2.56 -14.28 -4.86
CA CYS A 98 1.23 -14.48 -5.43
C CYS A 98 1.27 -14.78 -6.93
N ALA A 99 2.33 -15.46 -7.41
CA ALA A 99 2.42 -15.96 -8.79
C ALA A 99 1.27 -16.93 -9.13
N ASP A 100 1.01 -17.09 -10.44
CA ASP A 100 0.10 -18.08 -11.04
C ASP A 100 -1.35 -18.05 -10.53
N GLY A 101 -2.08 -16.97 -10.86
CA GLY A 101 -3.52 -16.88 -10.63
C GLY A 101 -3.94 -16.80 -9.16
N ARG A 102 -2.96 -16.69 -8.24
CA ARG A 102 -3.22 -16.46 -6.83
C ARG A 102 -3.64 -15.01 -6.59
N PRO A 103 -4.70 -14.75 -5.83
CA PRO A 103 -5.09 -13.39 -5.46
C PRO A 103 -3.97 -12.71 -4.66
N ALA A 104 -3.52 -11.55 -5.15
CA ALA A 104 -2.53 -10.69 -4.51
C ALA A 104 -3.22 -9.49 -3.82
N PRO A 105 -2.58 -8.85 -2.82
CA PRO A 105 -3.06 -7.57 -2.31
C PRO A 105 -3.05 -6.55 -3.43
N ARG A 106 -4.13 -5.78 -3.57
CA ARG A 106 -4.24 -4.73 -4.57
C ARG A 106 -3.63 -3.46 -4.00
N THR A 107 -2.59 -2.95 -4.63
CA THR A 107 -1.99 -1.67 -4.22
C THR A 107 -2.38 -0.59 -5.22
N HIS A 108 -2.99 0.48 -4.71
CA HIS A 108 -3.50 1.64 -5.42
C HIS A 108 -2.64 2.85 -5.09
N ARG A 109 -2.03 3.43 -6.11
CA ARG A 109 -1.21 4.63 -6.01
C ARG A 109 -2.08 5.86 -6.20
N LEU A 110 -2.35 6.56 -5.11
CA LEU A 110 -3.12 7.81 -5.08
C LEU A 110 -2.38 8.93 -5.80
N ILE A 111 -3.02 9.50 -6.80
CA ILE A 111 -2.53 10.68 -7.52
C ILE A 111 -2.97 11.92 -6.76
N LEU A 112 -2.01 12.73 -6.31
CA LEU A 112 -2.29 14.05 -5.76
C LEU A 112 -2.49 15.05 -6.90
N GLY A 113 -3.47 15.93 -6.76
CA GLY A 113 -3.62 17.10 -7.62
C GLY A 113 -2.42 18.03 -7.50
N GLY A 114 -2.13 18.82 -8.54
CA GLY A 114 -0.98 19.74 -8.56
C GLY A 114 -1.00 20.82 -7.46
N ASP A 115 -2.17 21.08 -6.88
CA ASP A 115 -2.40 22.00 -5.76
C ASP A 115 -2.46 21.30 -4.39
N GLN A 116 -2.35 19.96 -4.35
CA GLN A 116 -2.44 19.18 -3.13
C GLN A 116 -1.05 18.84 -2.58
N SER A 117 -0.81 19.21 -1.32
CA SER A 117 0.41 18.85 -0.58
C SER A 117 0.27 17.58 0.26
N SER A 118 -0.94 17.05 0.39
CA SER A 118 -1.25 15.86 1.20
C SER A 118 -2.47 15.12 0.65
N ALA A 119 -2.60 13.85 1.00
CA ALA A 119 -3.77 13.06 0.64
C ALA A 119 -5.05 13.60 1.31
N PRO A 120 -6.21 13.55 0.63
CA PRO A 120 -7.50 13.96 1.18
C PRO A 120 -8.13 12.90 2.11
N ILE A 121 -7.37 11.88 2.50
CA ILE A 121 -7.81 10.75 3.30
C ILE A 121 -6.79 10.49 4.42
N PRO A 122 -7.24 10.29 5.67
CA PRO A 122 -6.32 9.96 6.75
C PRO A 122 -5.79 8.54 6.62
N ASP A 123 -4.56 8.35 7.07
CA ASP A 123 -3.95 7.03 7.19
C ASP A 123 -4.71 6.15 8.18
N MET A 124 -4.90 4.88 7.80
CA MET A 124 -5.77 3.97 8.54
C MET A 124 -5.61 2.51 8.14
N VAL A 125 -6.19 1.65 8.96
CA VAL A 125 -6.46 0.25 8.64
C VAL A 125 -7.88 -0.05 9.09
N GLU A 126 -8.75 -0.34 8.13
CA GLU A 126 -10.12 -0.75 8.41
C GLU A 126 -10.33 -2.15 7.87
N VAL A 127 -10.94 -3.02 8.68
CA VAL A 127 -11.24 -4.42 8.30
C VAL A 127 -12.75 -4.65 8.31
N LEU A 128 -13.20 -5.50 7.40
CA LEU A 128 -14.57 -5.99 7.29
C LEU A 128 -14.65 -7.33 8.02
N ASP A 129 -15.11 -7.28 9.28
CA ASP A 129 -15.24 -8.45 10.15
C ASP A 129 -16.72 -8.83 10.28
N ASN A 130 -17.06 -10.08 9.92
CA ASN A 130 -18.44 -10.58 9.94
C ASN A 130 -19.47 -9.70 9.20
N GLY A 131 -19.03 -8.97 8.17
CA GLY A 131 -19.88 -8.12 7.35
C GLY A 131 -19.97 -6.66 7.81
N ASP A 132 -19.31 -6.29 8.92
CA ASP A 132 -19.28 -4.92 9.43
C ASP A 132 -17.86 -4.34 9.36
N TRP A 133 -17.74 -3.12 8.82
CA TRP A 133 -16.47 -2.40 8.83
C TRP A 133 -16.18 -1.88 10.24
N THR A 134 -14.92 -2.01 10.64
CA THR A 134 -14.40 -1.48 11.90
C THR A 134 -14.73 0.01 12.08
N ASP A 135 -14.57 0.80 11.02
CA ASP A 135 -15.13 2.13 10.86
C ASP A 135 -15.68 2.29 9.44
N HIS A 136 -17.02 2.35 9.34
CA HIS A 136 -17.73 2.43 8.06
C HIS A 136 -17.44 3.71 7.28
N GLN A 137 -17.32 4.84 7.97
CA GLN A 137 -17.10 6.13 7.33
C GLN A 137 -15.69 6.18 6.73
N ARG A 138 -14.71 5.74 7.52
CA ARG A 138 -13.31 5.69 7.09
C ARG A 138 -13.12 4.72 5.93
N ALA A 139 -13.61 3.48 6.05
CA ALA A 139 -13.55 2.51 4.97
C ALA A 139 -14.23 3.03 3.69
N GLY A 140 -15.41 3.65 3.83
CA GLY A 140 -16.13 4.27 2.71
C GLY A 140 -15.31 5.32 1.95
N LEU A 141 -14.62 6.23 2.66
CA LEU A 141 -13.77 7.24 2.04
C LEU A 141 -12.65 6.64 1.17
N ALA A 142 -11.98 5.58 1.65
CA ALA A 142 -10.92 4.93 0.88
C ALA A 142 -11.47 4.16 -0.32
N LEU A 143 -12.58 3.44 -0.14
CA LEU A 143 -13.22 2.70 -1.22
C LEU A 143 -13.75 3.65 -2.31
N ASP A 144 -14.30 4.81 -1.95
CA ASP A 144 -14.70 5.83 -2.92
C ASP A 144 -13.51 6.33 -3.74
N ILE A 145 -12.36 6.58 -3.11
CA ILE A 145 -11.12 6.96 -3.81
C ILE A 145 -10.66 5.85 -4.77
N ILE A 146 -10.65 4.59 -4.32
CA ILE A 146 -10.23 3.45 -5.13
C ILE A 146 -11.12 3.31 -6.38
N HIS A 147 -12.43 3.52 -6.24
CA HIS A 147 -13.39 3.39 -7.35
C HIS A 147 -13.53 4.66 -8.19
N THR A 148 -12.92 5.78 -7.80
CA THR A 148 -12.93 7.02 -8.58
C THR A 148 -11.96 6.92 -9.74
N VAL A 149 -12.50 7.04 -10.96
CA VAL A 149 -11.70 6.99 -12.20
C VAL A 149 -10.65 8.10 -12.19
N GLY A 150 -9.39 7.71 -12.39
CA GLY A 150 -8.25 8.63 -12.45
C GLY A 150 -7.72 9.12 -11.11
N ALA A 151 -8.35 8.74 -9.98
CA ALA A 151 -7.83 9.08 -8.65
C ALA A 151 -6.63 8.22 -8.25
N THR A 152 -6.56 6.98 -8.74
CA THR A 152 -5.48 6.05 -8.43
C THR A 152 -4.95 5.36 -9.69
N THR A 153 -3.72 4.85 -9.61
CA THR A 153 -3.15 3.91 -10.57
C THR A 153 -2.76 2.62 -9.87
N PRO A 154 -2.96 1.43 -10.46
CA PRO A 154 -2.53 0.20 -9.83
C PRO A 154 -0.99 0.16 -9.76
N LEU A 155 -0.45 -0.35 -8.66
CA LEU A 155 0.93 -0.81 -8.59
C LEU A 155 0.97 -2.30 -8.95
N THR A 156 1.77 -2.64 -9.95
CA THR A 156 1.78 -3.94 -10.61
C THR A 156 3.20 -4.50 -10.73
N GLY A 157 3.32 -5.75 -11.18
CA GLY A 157 4.61 -6.33 -11.52
C GLY A 157 5.35 -5.61 -12.66
N TYR A 158 4.67 -4.84 -13.50
CA TYR A 158 5.32 -4.01 -14.54
C TYR A 158 6.06 -2.80 -13.97
N ASP A 159 5.71 -2.38 -12.76
CA ASP A 159 6.43 -1.33 -12.04
C ASP A 159 7.74 -1.86 -11.43
N MET A 160 8.01 -3.16 -11.55
CA MET A 160 9.31 -3.73 -11.26
C MET A 160 10.20 -3.57 -12.48
N ASP A 161 11.21 -2.73 -12.35
CA ASP A 161 12.41 -2.88 -13.16
C ASP A 161 13.17 -4.12 -12.63
N LEU A 162 12.78 -5.31 -13.10
CA LEU A 162 13.45 -6.58 -12.78
C LEU A 162 14.88 -6.63 -13.35
N ASP A 163 15.14 -5.75 -14.31
CA ASP A 163 16.44 -5.48 -14.88
C ASP A 163 17.22 -4.54 -13.92
N GLY A 164 16.56 -3.57 -13.30
CA GLY A 164 17.16 -2.64 -12.35
C GLY A 164 18.29 -1.81 -12.99
N PRO A 165 19.12 -1.09 -12.21
CA PRO A 165 20.34 -0.46 -12.72
C PRO A 165 21.41 -1.46 -13.23
N PHE A 166 21.08 -2.75 -13.33
CA PHE A 166 21.94 -3.86 -13.74
C PHE A 166 21.36 -4.73 -14.85
N GLY A 167 20.25 -4.32 -15.47
CA GLY A 167 19.61 -5.09 -16.51
C GLY A 167 19.68 -4.31 -17.80
N ASP A 168 20.53 -4.84 -18.65
CA ASP A 168 20.91 -4.25 -19.92
C ASP A 168 19.73 -4.40 -20.90
N ALA A 169 19.35 -3.26 -21.48
CA ALA A 169 18.69 -3.11 -22.78
C ALA A 169 17.25 -3.62 -22.95
N ASP A 170 16.31 -2.66 -23.00
CA ASP A 170 15.17 -2.75 -23.92
C ASP A 170 15.64 -2.36 -25.34
N PRO A 171 15.66 -3.28 -26.32
CA PRO A 171 16.02 -2.97 -27.71
C PRO A 171 14.94 -2.20 -28.47
N SER A 172 13.76 -1.95 -27.89
CA SER A 172 12.61 -1.39 -28.62
C SER A 172 12.61 0.14 -28.81
N VAL A 173 13.66 0.84 -28.34
CA VAL A 173 13.83 2.30 -28.54
C VAL A 173 14.64 2.64 -29.81
N TYR A 174 15.15 1.65 -30.55
CA TYR A 174 15.79 1.85 -31.87
C TYR A 174 14.93 1.32 -33.03
N MET A 175 13.68 1.80 -33.13
CA MET A 175 12.94 1.70 -34.40
C MET A 175 12.29 3.03 -34.78
#